data_AF-A0AAN9KJS5-F1
#
_entry.id   AF-A0AAN9KJS5-F1
#
_cell.length_a   1.000
_cell.length_b   1.000
_cell.length_c   1.000
_cell.angle_alpha   90.00
_cell.angle_beta   90.00
_cell.angle_gamma   90.00
#
_symmetry.space_group_name_H-M   'P 1'
#
loop_
_entity.id
_entity.type
_entity.pdbx_description
1 polymer ?
#
loop_
_entity_poly.entity_id
_entity_poly.type
_entity_poly.pdbx_seq_one_letter_code
_entity_poly.pdbx_strand_id
1 'polypeptide(L)'
;MAPSYSSTWAKPQLPHHPFSSSASSSSLKDMGFPTKSSSMERLRKKPIRKIVCAAHSPSVLHFPKQPYKEPIITETPNKPEWNPFQKAAAKALDMLESALVSRELQQPLPKTADPQVQIAGNFAPVPEQPVVHSLPVNGTIPQSLNGVYLRNGANPLFNPVAGHHLFDGDGMVHAVKINEGHANYACRFTETERLLQERALGKPMFPKAIGELHGHSGIAKLLLFYTRSLFGIVDHRRGAGVANAGLVCFNGKLLAMSEDDLPYELRITPSGDLRTIGRYSFCDQLNSAMIAHPKLDPVSGELFALSYDVTSPYLKSFRFSPEGKKSPDVDIRLDAPTMTHDFAITENFVVIPDQQVVFKLGEMVKGGSPVIYDGEKKSRFGVLPKYASDASSIVWVESPDTFCFHLWNAWEEPETDEVVVIGSCMTPPDSIFNESDENLRSVLSEIRLNLKTGESTRRALIPQVNLEAGMVNRNRLGRKTRFVYLAIAEPWPKVSGFAKVDLVTGEVKKHCYGDRRFGGEPFFLPNGDGEEDEGYIMAFVHDERTWKSELQIVNGADLKVEATVMLPSRVPYGFHGTFVEAKDLGLQVHVASC
;
A
#
# COMPACT_ATOMS: atom_id res chain seq x y z
N MET A 1 -28.60 17.49 -52.72
CA MET A 1 -28.71 16.39 -53.70
C MET A 1 -27.93 15.18 -53.18
N ALA A 2 -28.62 14.31 -52.44
CA ALA A 2 -28.36 12.85 -52.39
C ALA A 2 -29.18 12.19 -53.55
N PRO A 3 -29.15 10.88 -53.87
CA PRO A 3 -29.02 9.66 -53.01
C PRO A 3 -27.91 8.67 -53.50
N SER A 4 -27.29 7.75 -52.74
CA SER A 4 -27.68 6.67 -51.79
C SER A 4 -27.94 5.28 -52.41
N TYR A 5 -27.50 4.24 -51.68
CA TYR A 5 -27.87 2.79 -51.60
C TYR A 5 -26.63 1.86 -51.80
N SER A 6 -26.08 1.11 -50.84
CA SER A 6 -26.53 0.26 -49.70
C SER A 6 -26.85 -1.20 -50.07
N SER A 7 -26.36 -2.11 -49.20
CA SER A 7 -26.90 -3.45 -48.83
C SER A 7 -26.25 -4.67 -49.54
N THR A 8 -26.00 -5.89 -48.99
CA THR A 8 -25.79 -6.52 -47.65
C THR A 8 -25.92 -8.08 -47.80
N TRP A 9 -25.48 -8.89 -46.80
CA TRP A 9 -25.87 -10.30 -46.46
C TRP A 9 -25.36 -11.45 -47.40
N ALA A 10 -25.12 -12.72 -47.00
CA ALA A 10 -25.00 -13.47 -45.74
C ALA A 10 -24.71 -14.99 -45.97
N LYS A 11 -24.43 -15.71 -44.87
CA LYS A 11 -24.55 -17.18 -44.58
C LYS A 11 -23.40 -18.14 -44.97
N PRO A 12 -23.09 -19.08 -44.06
CA PRO A 12 -23.44 -20.47 -44.35
C PRO A 12 -24.19 -21.18 -43.21
N GLN A 13 -24.94 -22.22 -43.60
CA GLN A 13 -25.84 -23.04 -42.80
C GLN A 13 -25.12 -24.19 -42.07
N LEU A 14 -25.66 -24.55 -40.90
CA LEU A 14 -25.47 -25.82 -40.18
C LEU A 14 -26.23 -26.97 -40.89
N PRO A 15 -25.91 -28.24 -40.58
CA PRO A 15 -26.78 -28.95 -39.62
C PRO A 15 -26.09 -29.91 -38.64
N HIS A 16 -26.60 -29.86 -37.40
CA HIS A 16 -26.94 -30.93 -36.42
C HIS A 16 -26.05 -32.20 -36.21
N HIS A 17 -25.45 -32.25 -35.00
CA HIS A 17 -25.51 -33.27 -33.90
C HIS A 17 -26.02 -34.71 -34.17
N PRO A 18 -25.58 -35.75 -33.40
CA PRO A 18 -25.50 -35.72 -31.93
C PRO A 18 -24.38 -36.51 -31.19
N PHE A 19 -24.33 -36.25 -29.89
CA PHE A 19 -23.61 -36.92 -28.80
C PHE A 19 -23.80 -38.45 -28.74
N SER A 20 -22.79 -39.20 -28.30
CA SER A 20 -22.88 -40.01 -27.07
C SER A 20 -21.53 -40.55 -26.58
N SER A 21 -21.43 -40.65 -25.27
CA SER A 21 -20.39 -41.22 -24.41
C SER A 21 -20.30 -42.74 -24.46
N SER A 22 -19.12 -43.32 -24.23
CA SER A 22 -18.96 -44.44 -23.28
C SER A 22 -17.49 -44.80 -23.05
N ALA A 23 -17.18 -44.99 -21.78
CA ALA A 23 -15.97 -45.63 -21.29
C ALA A 23 -16.06 -47.15 -21.48
N SER A 24 -14.93 -47.82 -21.64
CA SER A 24 -14.83 -49.25 -21.35
C SER A 24 -13.44 -49.64 -20.83
N SER A 25 -13.51 -50.42 -19.76
CA SER A 25 -12.46 -51.07 -19.00
C SER A 25 -12.10 -52.45 -19.56
N SER A 26 -10.85 -52.89 -19.41
CA SER A 26 -10.47 -54.31 -19.31
C SER A 26 -9.07 -54.40 -18.66
N SER A 27 -8.98 -54.81 -17.40
CA SER A 27 -8.88 -56.17 -16.84
C SER A 27 -7.45 -56.73 -16.79
N LEU A 28 -6.94 -56.81 -15.56
CA LEU A 28 -5.75 -57.55 -15.12
C LEU A 28 -5.90 -59.06 -15.29
N LYS A 29 -4.78 -59.78 -15.51
CA LYS A 29 -4.45 -61.07 -14.86
C LYS A 29 -2.94 -61.34 -14.87
N ASP A 30 -2.46 -61.70 -13.67
CA ASP A 30 -1.10 -62.06 -13.24
C ASP A 30 -0.49 -63.32 -13.87
N MET A 31 0.85 -63.42 -13.85
CA MET A 31 1.62 -64.59 -13.32
C MET A 31 3.04 -64.18 -12.84
N GLY A 32 3.44 -64.61 -11.63
CA GLY A 32 4.71 -64.32 -10.91
C GLY A 32 5.98 -64.96 -11.51
N PHE A 33 7.22 -64.67 -11.09
CA PHE A 33 7.86 -64.73 -9.75
C PHE A 33 9.29 -64.07 -9.81
N PRO A 34 10.13 -64.01 -8.74
CA PRO A 34 10.80 -62.78 -8.30
C PRO A 34 12.33 -62.72 -8.52
N THR A 35 12.90 -61.51 -8.59
CA THR A 35 14.32 -61.28 -8.28
C THR A 35 14.52 -59.96 -7.52
N LYS A 36 15.18 -60.05 -6.37
CA LYS A 36 15.55 -58.95 -5.46
C LYS A 36 16.64 -58.09 -6.09
N SER A 37 16.49 -56.76 -6.01
CA SER A 37 17.63 -55.82 -6.04
C SER A 37 17.27 -54.47 -5.41
N SER A 38 18.01 -54.13 -4.35
CA SER A 38 18.27 -52.84 -3.70
C SER A 38 17.18 -51.75 -3.65
N SER A 39 16.60 -51.54 -2.46
CA SER A 39 15.84 -50.34 -2.13
C SER A 39 16.76 -49.22 -1.63
N MET A 40 16.91 -48.15 -2.42
CA MET A 40 17.18 -46.81 -1.89
C MET A 40 15.97 -46.35 -1.10
N GLU A 41 16.17 -45.94 0.16
CA GLU A 41 15.13 -45.31 0.97
C GLU A 41 14.67 -44.00 0.33
N ARG A 42 13.50 -44.04 -0.33
CA ARG A 42 12.72 -42.85 -0.62
C ARG A 42 12.22 -42.27 0.70
N LEU A 43 12.75 -41.12 1.09
CA LEU A 43 12.15 -40.22 2.07
C LEU A 43 10.66 -40.02 1.74
N ARG A 44 9.80 -40.66 2.53
CA ARG A 44 8.35 -40.47 2.46
C ARG A 44 8.04 -39.03 2.86
N LYS A 45 7.70 -38.18 1.88
CA LYS A 45 7.00 -36.92 2.13
C LYS A 45 5.74 -37.23 2.93
N LYS A 46 5.67 -36.75 4.17
CA LYS A 46 4.44 -36.78 4.98
C LYS A 46 3.35 -36.02 4.21
N PRO A 47 2.09 -36.49 4.21
CA PRO A 47 1.01 -35.77 3.55
C PRO A 47 0.78 -34.47 4.31
N ILE A 48 0.98 -33.35 3.62
CA ILE A 48 0.63 -32.01 4.11
C ILE A 48 -0.88 -32.01 4.31
N ARG A 49 -1.32 -31.81 5.56
CA ARG A 49 -2.74 -31.59 5.88
C ARG A 49 -3.24 -30.43 5.03
N LYS A 50 -4.27 -30.66 4.21
CA LYS A 50 -5.09 -29.59 3.65
C LYS A 50 -5.70 -28.82 4.82
N ILE A 51 -5.15 -27.66 5.12
CA ILE A 51 -5.71 -26.70 6.06
C ILE A 51 -6.66 -25.82 5.26
N VAL A 52 -7.93 -25.88 5.60
CA VAL A 52 -8.99 -25.05 5.01
C VAL A 52 -8.90 -23.67 5.68
N CYS A 53 -8.13 -22.75 5.10
CA CYS A 53 -8.51 -21.34 5.18
C CYS A 53 -9.79 -21.20 4.35
N ALA A 54 -10.79 -20.49 4.87
CA ALA A 54 -12.10 -20.39 4.27
C ALA A 54 -12.03 -19.87 2.81
N ALA A 55 -12.05 -20.79 1.85
CA ALA A 55 -12.04 -20.48 0.42
C ALA A 55 -13.45 -20.14 -0.13
N HIS A 56 -14.44 -19.98 0.74
CA HIS A 56 -15.83 -19.75 0.34
C HIS A 56 -16.46 -18.64 1.20
N SER A 57 -16.18 -17.39 0.84
CA SER A 57 -17.10 -16.29 1.16
C SER A 57 -18.07 -16.14 -0.02
N PRO A 58 -19.39 -16.28 0.16
CA PRO A 58 -20.34 -15.93 -0.88
C PRO A 58 -20.24 -14.43 -1.18
N SER A 59 -20.32 -14.08 -2.46
CA SER A 59 -20.25 -12.73 -3.05
C SER A 59 -21.41 -11.79 -2.65
N VAL A 60 -22.13 -12.10 -1.57
CA VAL A 60 -23.34 -11.37 -1.17
C VAL A 60 -22.97 -10.36 -0.10
N LEU A 61 -22.87 -9.10 -0.53
CA LEU A 61 -22.74 -7.91 0.31
C LEU A 61 -23.88 -7.86 1.33
N HIS A 62 -23.59 -8.21 2.58
CA HIS A 62 -24.46 -7.90 3.70
C HIS A 62 -23.99 -6.59 4.34
N PHE A 63 -24.60 -5.48 3.94
CA PHE A 63 -24.53 -4.25 4.71
C PHE A 63 -25.38 -4.43 5.98
N PRO A 64 -24.85 -4.19 7.19
CA PRO A 64 -25.72 -3.88 8.30
C PRO A 64 -26.48 -2.60 7.95
N LYS A 65 -27.76 -2.56 8.31
CA LYS A 65 -28.52 -1.31 8.42
C LYS A 65 -28.03 -0.50 9.63
N GLN A 66 -26.73 -0.30 9.77
CA GLN A 66 -26.24 0.77 10.64
C GLN A 66 -26.30 2.03 9.80
N PRO A 67 -27.10 3.04 10.18
CA PRO A 67 -27.03 4.33 9.52
C PRO A 67 -25.58 4.80 9.65
N TYR A 68 -24.91 5.02 8.51
CA TYR A 68 -23.77 5.92 8.48
C TYR A 68 -24.26 7.21 9.12
N LYS A 69 -23.91 7.44 10.38
CA LYS A 69 -24.06 8.75 10.96
C LYS A 69 -23.04 9.58 10.22
N GLU A 70 -23.53 10.49 9.38
CA GLU A 70 -22.68 11.52 8.80
C GLU A 70 -21.81 12.08 9.94
N PRO A 71 -20.48 12.19 9.71
CA PRO A 71 -19.59 12.72 10.73
C PRO A 71 -20.15 14.05 11.21
N ILE A 72 -20.34 14.17 12.53
CA ILE A 72 -20.70 15.46 13.12
C ILE A 72 -19.46 16.32 12.93
N ILE A 73 -19.48 17.18 11.92
CA ILE A 73 -18.48 18.24 11.76
C ILE A 73 -18.72 19.19 12.95
N THR A 74 -17.99 18.96 14.05
CA THR A 74 -18.16 19.68 15.32
C THR A 74 -17.73 21.14 15.26
N GLU A 75 -17.08 21.55 14.19
CA GLU A 75 -16.69 22.95 13.94
C GLU A 75 -17.34 23.45 12.66
N THR A 76 -18.17 24.48 12.75
CA THR A 76 -18.59 25.24 11.57
C THR A 76 -17.32 25.75 10.87
N PRO A 77 -17.05 25.33 9.63
CA PRO A 77 -15.84 25.77 8.96
C PRO A 77 -15.88 27.28 8.79
N ASN A 78 -14.76 27.97 9.09
CA ASN A 78 -14.59 29.35 8.68
C ASN A 78 -14.59 29.38 7.15
N LYS A 79 -15.76 29.62 6.56
CA LYS A 79 -15.91 29.72 5.12
C LYS A 79 -15.03 30.85 4.61
N PRO A 80 -14.28 30.65 3.52
CA PRO A 80 -13.46 31.73 2.97
C PRO A 80 -14.33 32.92 2.59
N GLU A 81 -13.88 34.12 2.95
CA GLU A 81 -14.55 35.37 2.59
C GLU A 81 -14.29 35.72 1.12
N TRP A 82 -15.04 35.07 0.23
CA TRP A 82 -14.96 35.33 -1.21
C TRP A 82 -15.63 36.65 -1.60
N ASN A 83 -15.01 37.37 -2.52
CA ASN A 83 -15.62 38.53 -3.16
C ASN A 83 -16.80 38.10 -4.08
N PRO A 84 -17.67 39.03 -4.52
CA PRO A 84 -18.83 38.68 -5.35
C PRO A 84 -18.48 37.95 -6.65
N PHE A 85 -17.34 38.27 -7.27
CA PHE A 85 -16.88 37.63 -8.49
C PHE A 85 -16.47 36.17 -8.25
N GLN A 86 -15.70 35.90 -7.19
CA GLN A 86 -15.34 34.54 -6.79
C GLN A 86 -16.56 33.69 -6.44
N LYS A 87 -17.55 34.26 -5.74
CA LYS A 87 -18.82 33.57 -5.44
C LYS A 87 -19.57 33.20 -6.72
N ALA A 88 -19.64 34.11 -7.69
CA ALA A 88 -20.28 33.84 -8.98
C ALA A 88 -19.51 32.77 -9.78
N ALA A 89 -18.18 32.87 -9.83
CA ALA A 89 -17.32 31.89 -10.48
C ALA A 89 -17.46 30.50 -9.85
N ALA A 90 -17.39 30.40 -8.52
CA ALA A 90 -17.57 29.14 -7.80
C ALA A 90 -18.92 28.49 -8.13
N LYS A 91 -20.02 29.26 -8.09
CA LYS A 91 -21.35 28.75 -8.43
C LYS A 91 -21.42 28.25 -9.88
N ALA A 92 -20.84 28.97 -10.83
CA ALA A 92 -20.83 28.57 -12.23
C ALA A 92 -20.00 27.30 -12.46
N LEU A 93 -18.83 27.20 -11.84
CA LEU A 93 -17.96 26.02 -11.93
C LEU A 93 -18.58 24.80 -11.26
N ASP A 94 -19.32 24.98 -10.17
CA ASP A 94 -20.08 23.91 -9.52
C ASP A 94 -21.23 23.38 -10.37
N MET A 95 -21.89 24.25 -11.14
CA MET A 95 -22.89 23.82 -12.13
C MET A 95 -22.25 23.01 -13.26
N LEU A 96 -21.06 23.41 -13.73
CA LEU A 96 -20.29 22.66 -14.73
C LEU A 96 -19.85 21.30 -14.20
N GLU A 97 -19.33 21.24 -12.97
CA GLU A 97 -18.98 19.98 -12.30
C GLU A 97 -20.18 19.05 -12.21
N SER A 98 -21.33 19.57 -11.74
CA SER A 98 -22.55 18.79 -11.60
C SER A 98 -22.99 18.19 -12.93
N ALA A 99 -22.88 18.93 -14.03
CA ALA A 99 -23.18 18.44 -15.38
C ALA A 99 -22.16 17.38 -15.86
N LEU A 100 -20.87 17.58 -15.59
CA LEU A 100 -19.81 16.61 -15.90
C LEU A 100 -20.02 15.30 -15.16
N VAL A 101 -20.21 15.36 -13.84
CA VAL A 101 -20.48 14.20 -12.98
C VAL A 101 -21.75 13.49 -13.41
N SER A 102 -22.83 14.24 -13.67
CA SER A 102 -24.10 13.64 -14.15
C SER A 102 -23.94 12.90 -15.47
N ARG A 103 -23.06 13.36 -16.35
CA ARG A 103 -22.76 12.68 -17.62
C ARG A 103 -21.87 11.45 -17.41
N GLU A 104 -20.86 11.54 -16.55
CA GLU A 104 -19.96 10.43 -16.22
C GLU A 104 -20.75 9.26 -15.63
N LEU A 105 -21.65 9.54 -14.69
CA LEU A 105 -22.49 8.54 -14.02
C LEU A 105 -23.59 7.92 -14.91
N GLN A 106 -23.74 8.36 -16.17
CA GLN A 106 -24.60 7.66 -17.14
C GLN A 106 -23.97 6.34 -17.61
N GLN A 107 -22.66 6.19 -17.46
CA GLN A 107 -21.95 4.94 -17.70
C GLN A 107 -21.52 4.33 -16.36
N PRO A 108 -21.56 2.99 -16.22
CA PRO A 108 -21.01 2.34 -15.04
C PRO A 108 -19.53 2.70 -14.87
N LEU A 109 -19.13 3.01 -13.65
CA LEU A 109 -17.73 3.17 -13.30
C LEU A 109 -17.06 1.79 -13.26
N PRO A 110 -15.77 1.67 -13.65
CA PRO A 110 -15.02 0.44 -13.42
C PRO A 110 -14.92 0.18 -11.92
N LYS A 111 -14.86 -1.09 -11.50
CA LYS A 111 -14.80 -1.49 -10.09
C LYS A 111 -13.63 -0.87 -9.34
N THR A 112 -12.52 -0.58 -10.03
CA THR A 112 -11.33 0.10 -9.46
C THR A 112 -11.60 1.57 -9.14
N ALA A 113 -12.62 2.20 -9.73
CA ALA A 113 -13.00 3.57 -9.45
C ALA A 113 -14.43 3.72 -8.90
N ASP A 114 -15.22 2.66 -8.80
CA ASP A 114 -16.58 2.75 -8.25
C ASP A 114 -16.54 2.83 -6.71
N PRO A 115 -16.97 3.94 -6.07
CA PRO A 115 -17.02 4.03 -4.62
C PRO A 115 -17.88 2.93 -3.98
N GLN A 116 -18.92 2.44 -4.66
CA GLN A 116 -19.76 1.36 -4.13
C GLN A 116 -19.00 0.03 -3.97
N VAL A 117 -17.84 -0.09 -4.62
CA VAL A 117 -16.90 -1.21 -4.47
C VAL A 117 -15.75 -0.79 -3.55
N GLN A 118 -15.11 0.33 -3.84
CA GLN A 118 -13.83 0.75 -3.24
C GLN A 118 -13.93 1.12 -1.76
N ILE A 119 -15.06 1.65 -1.31
CA ILE A 119 -15.31 1.98 0.10
C ILE A 119 -16.41 1.12 0.73
N ALA A 120 -16.65 -0.08 0.18
CA ALA A 120 -17.63 -1.02 0.70
C ALA A 120 -17.16 -1.73 1.97
N GLY A 121 -18.10 -2.10 2.84
CA GLY A 121 -17.80 -2.87 4.05
C GLY A 121 -16.85 -2.14 5.00
N ASN A 122 -15.82 -2.81 5.50
CA ASN A 122 -14.86 -2.20 6.42
C ASN A 122 -13.84 -1.25 5.72
N PHE A 123 -13.89 -1.06 4.40
CA PHE A 123 -13.19 0.03 3.72
C PHE A 123 -13.90 1.39 3.87
N ALA A 124 -15.16 1.40 4.32
CA ALA A 124 -15.91 2.63 4.52
C ALA A 124 -15.23 3.54 5.57
N PRO A 125 -15.32 4.88 5.42
CA PRO A 125 -14.70 5.81 6.36
C PRO A 125 -15.34 5.76 7.74
N VAL A 126 -14.60 6.22 8.75
CA VAL A 126 -15.06 6.43 10.13
C VAL A 126 -14.80 7.89 10.55
N PRO A 127 -15.56 8.42 11.52
CA PRO A 127 -15.24 9.71 12.12
C PRO A 127 -13.99 9.62 13.01
N GLU A 128 -13.43 10.77 13.36
CA GLU A 128 -12.40 10.85 14.38
C GLU A 128 -12.91 10.37 15.74
N GLN A 129 -11.97 9.90 16.56
CA GLN A 129 -12.25 9.52 17.93
C GLN A 129 -11.23 10.17 18.86
N PRO A 130 -11.68 10.97 19.85
CA PRO A 130 -10.79 11.47 20.88
C PRO A 130 -10.26 10.30 21.72
N VAL A 131 -9.24 10.58 22.53
CA VAL A 131 -8.58 9.56 23.35
C VAL A 131 -9.59 8.83 24.24
N VAL A 132 -9.66 7.51 24.08
CA VAL A 132 -10.33 6.60 25.00
C VAL A 132 -9.26 5.88 25.80
N HIS A 133 -9.30 6.06 27.11
CA HIS A 133 -8.34 5.47 28.04
C HIS A 133 -8.78 4.11 28.55
N SER A 134 -7.82 3.31 29.02
CA SER A 134 -8.09 2.05 29.76
C SER A 134 -8.95 1.07 28.96
N LEU A 135 -8.53 0.77 27.74
CA LEU A 135 -9.22 -0.18 26.88
C LEU A 135 -9.24 -1.59 27.50
N PRO A 136 -10.32 -2.37 27.33
CA PRO A 136 -10.36 -3.75 27.78
C PRO A 136 -9.31 -4.60 27.05
N VAL A 137 -8.58 -5.42 27.81
CA VAL A 137 -7.55 -6.31 27.30
C VAL A 137 -7.87 -7.75 27.71
N ASN A 138 -7.87 -8.66 26.74
CA ASN A 138 -7.85 -10.09 26.98
C ASN A 138 -6.41 -10.59 26.86
N GLY A 139 -5.96 -11.45 27.77
CA GLY A 139 -4.55 -11.87 27.85
C GLY A 139 -3.70 -10.86 28.62
N THR A 140 -2.39 -10.85 28.37
CA THR A 140 -1.44 -9.96 29.06
C THR A 140 -0.58 -9.25 28.03
N ILE A 141 -0.66 -7.91 27.98
CA ILE A 141 0.25 -7.13 27.13
C ILE A 141 1.68 -7.32 27.67
N PRO A 142 2.63 -7.76 26.83
CA PRO A 142 4.03 -7.93 27.23
C PRO A 142 4.62 -6.64 27.79
N GLN A 143 5.34 -6.73 28.91
CA GLN A 143 5.90 -5.56 29.61
C GLN A 143 6.92 -4.77 28.79
N SER A 144 7.59 -5.40 27.82
CA SER A 144 8.53 -4.71 26.93
C SER A 144 7.85 -3.87 25.86
N LEU A 145 6.54 -3.99 25.66
CA LEU A 145 5.77 -3.10 24.79
C LEU A 145 5.45 -1.79 25.53
N ASN A 146 6.25 -0.77 25.27
CA ASN A 146 6.02 0.58 25.78
C ASN A 146 6.22 1.62 24.68
N GLY A 147 5.15 2.27 24.26
CA GLY A 147 5.16 3.16 23.10
C GLY A 147 3.78 3.31 22.47
N VAL A 148 3.75 3.59 21.17
CA VAL A 148 2.52 3.81 20.43
C VAL A 148 2.59 3.09 19.09
N TYR A 149 1.66 2.15 18.88
CA TYR A 149 1.43 1.58 17.56
C TYR A 149 0.53 2.53 16.77
N LEU A 150 0.96 2.88 15.55
CA LEU A 150 0.19 3.72 14.65
C LEU A 150 -0.01 3.03 13.31
N ARG A 151 -1.17 3.24 12.69
CA ARG A 151 -1.41 2.80 11.30
C ARG A 151 -2.13 3.90 10.53
N ASN A 152 -1.60 4.21 9.35
CA ASN A 152 -2.22 5.14 8.40
C ASN A 152 -3.21 4.40 7.48
N GLY A 153 -3.98 5.14 6.71
CA GLY A 153 -4.90 4.60 5.73
C GLY A 153 -5.80 5.67 5.13
N ALA A 154 -6.47 5.31 4.04
CA ALA A 154 -7.46 6.16 3.38
C ALA A 154 -8.80 6.16 4.11
N ASN A 155 -9.36 7.35 4.32
CA ASN A 155 -10.62 7.56 5.01
C ASN A 155 -11.26 8.85 4.48
N PRO A 156 -11.93 8.85 3.30
CA PRO A 156 -12.46 10.09 2.73
C PRO A 156 -13.41 10.80 3.70
N LEU A 157 -13.14 12.08 4.02
CA LEU A 157 -13.97 12.87 4.94
C LEU A 157 -15.36 13.12 4.37
N PHE A 158 -15.41 13.47 3.08
CA PHE A 158 -16.64 13.68 2.34
C PHE A 158 -16.90 12.52 1.39
N ASN A 159 -18.17 12.18 1.21
CA ASN A 159 -18.56 11.15 0.24
C ASN A 159 -18.07 11.53 -1.17
N PRO A 160 -17.41 10.61 -1.89
CA PRO A 160 -17.01 10.86 -3.27
C PRO A 160 -18.21 11.17 -4.16
N VAL A 161 -18.08 12.17 -5.03
CA VAL A 161 -19.15 12.61 -5.95
C VAL A 161 -19.21 11.80 -7.25
N ALA A 162 -18.10 11.14 -7.61
CA ALA A 162 -17.93 10.32 -8.80
C ALA A 162 -16.89 9.22 -8.51
N GLY A 163 -15.99 8.94 -9.46
CA GLY A 163 -14.97 7.92 -9.30
C GLY A 163 -14.06 8.14 -8.08
N HIS A 164 -13.72 7.05 -7.40
CA HIS A 164 -12.88 6.99 -6.22
C HIS A 164 -12.23 5.62 -6.12
N HIS A 165 -10.90 5.58 -6.12
CA HIS A 165 -10.12 4.39 -5.77
C HIS A 165 -9.78 4.40 -4.28
N LEU A 166 -9.55 3.21 -3.71
CA LEU A 166 -9.15 3.04 -2.31
C LEU A 166 -8.00 3.97 -1.87
N PHE A 167 -7.03 4.25 -2.74
CA PHE A 167 -5.86 5.09 -2.43
C PHE A 167 -6.15 6.61 -2.45
N ASP A 168 -7.32 7.04 -2.92
CA ASP A 168 -7.63 8.46 -3.09
C ASP A 168 -8.23 9.14 -1.84
N GLY A 169 -8.45 8.38 -0.77
CA GLY A 169 -9.08 8.87 0.46
C GLY A 169 -8.12 9.67 1.33
N ASP A 170 -8.66 10.60 2.11
CA ASP A 170 -7.87 11.43 3.03
C ASP A 170 -7.16 10.56 4.08
N GLY A 171 -5.95 10.92 4.48
CA GLY A 171 -5.17 10.18 5.47
C GLY A 171 -5.77 10.26 6.87
N MET A 172 -6.04 9.11 7.49
CA MET A 172 -6.42 9.04 8.90
C MET A 172 -5.50 8.05 9.64
N VAL A 173 -4.94 8.51 10.76
CA VAL A 173 -4.03 7.73 11.59
C VAL A 173 -4.76 7.22 12.81
N HIS A 174 -4.68 5.92 13.04
CA HIS A 174 -5.12 5.25 14.27
C HIS A 174 -3.92 5.06 15.18
N ALA A 175 -4.03 5.46 16.45
CA ALA A 175 -2.99 5.29 17.45
C ALA A 175 -3.49 4.41 18.61
N VAL A 176 -2.70 3.42 18.98
CA VAL A 176 -2.87 2.65 20.22
C VAL A 176 -1.62 2.87 21.09
N LYS A 177 -1.77 3.71 22.12
CA LYS A 177 -0.71 3.95 23.09
C LYS A 177 -0.72 2.84 24.13
N ILE A 178 0.43 2.18 24.30
CA ILE A 178 0.64 1.09 25.25
C ILE A 178 1.64 1.57 26.31
N ASN A 179 1.26 1.48 27.57
CA ASN A 179 2.14 1.78 28.71
C ASN A 179 1.77 0.89 29.91
N GLU A 180 2.75 0.20 30.49
CA GLU A 180 2.57 -0.63 31.69
C GLU A 180 1.39 -1.62 31.60
N GLY A 181 1.19 -2.22 30.42
CA GLY A 181 0.09 -3.17 30.19
C GLY A 181 -1.29 -2.53 29.99
N HIS A 182 -1.39 -1.20 29.98
CA HIS A 182 -2.60 -0.46 29.64
C HIS A 182 -2.56 0.02 28.19
N ALA A 183 -3.73 0.10 27.56
CA ALA A 183 -3.89 0.59 26.19
C ALA A 183 -4.89 1.75 26.13
N ASN A 184 -4.57 2.78 25.34
CA ASN A 184 -5.44 3.90 25.00
C ASN A 184 -5.55 4.00 23.48
N TYR A 185 -6.68 4.49 22.95
CA TYR A 185 -6.91 4.62 21.51
C TYR A 185 -7.38 6.02 21.12
N ALA A 186 -6.89 6.50 19.98
CA ALA A 186 -7.42 7.68 19.28
C ALA A 186 -7.31 7.48 17.76
N CYS A 187 -8.10 8.22 17.00
CA CYS A 187 -7.88 8.35 15.56
C CYS A 187 -8.18 9.77 15.06
N ARG A 188 -7.29 10.30 14.23
CA ARG A 188 -7.33 11.67 13.71
C ARG A 188 -7.01 11.69 12.23
N PHE A 189 -7.65 12.60 11.51
CA PHE A 189 -7.20 12.95 10.18
C PHE A 189 -5.84 13.63 10.26
N THR A 190 -4.99 13.38 9.27
CA THR A 190 -3.90 14.29 8.98
C THR A 190 -4.50 15.57 8.39
N GLU A 191 -4.29 16.72 9.02
CA GLU A 191 -4.79 18.00 8.52
C GLU A 191 -3.99 18.48 7.31
N THR A 192 -4.21 17.82 6.17
CA THR A 192 -3.58 18.19 4.91
C THR A 192 -4.13 19.51 4.38
N GLU A 193 -3.33 20.20 3.58
CA GLU A 193 -3.74 21.45 2.93
C GLU A 193 -4.96 21.25 2.02
N ARG A 194 -5.07 20.07 1.41
CA ARG A 194 -6.26 19.60 0.71
C ARG A 194 -7.47 19.50 1.65
N LEU A 195 -7.35 18.74 2.75
CA LEU A 195 -8.45 18.46 3.66
C LEU A 195 -8.98 19.74 4.32
N LEU A 196 -8.08 20.63 4.74
CA LEU A 196 -8.45 21.91 5.35
C LEU A 196 -9.28 22.78 4.38
N GLN A 197 -8.91 22.82 3.11
CA GLN A 197 -9.66 23.55 2.07
C GLN A 197 -11.02 22.90 1.78
N GLU A 198 -11.08 21.58 1.63
CA GLU A 198 -12.35 20.86 1.42
C GLU A 198 -13.28 21.00 2.63
N ARG A 199 -12.73 20.97 3.87
CA ARG A 199 -13.49 21.19 5.11
C ARG A 199 -14.07 22.60 5.15
N ALA A 200 -13.28 23.62 4.81
CA ALA A 200 -13.73 25.02 4.74
C ALA A 200 -14.91 25.22 3.76
N LEU A 201 -14.95 24.43 2.70
CA LEU A 201 -15.97 24.49 1.64
C LEU A 201 -17.13 23.51 1.84
N GLY A 202 -16.95 22.51 2.70
CA GLY A 202 -17.95 21.48 3.04
C GLY A 202 -18.19 20.45 1.94
N LYS A 203 -17.23 20.25 1.03
CA LYS A 203 -17.34 19.30 -0.08
C LYS A 203 -15.97 18.94 -0.70
N PRO A 204 -15.86 17.82 -1.44
CA PRO A 204 -14.68 17.52 -2.26
C PRO A 204 -14.44 18.59 -3.31
N MET A 205 -13.17 18.96 -3.52
CA MET A 205 -12.76 20.01 -4.47
C MET A 205 -11.51 19.63 -5.27
N PHE A 206 -10.68 18.75 -4.72
CA PHE A 206 -9.46 18.27 -5.37
C PHE A 206 -9.75 16.97 -6.12
N PRO A 207 -9.26 16.83 -7.37
CA PRO A 207 -9.48 15.62 -8.14
C PRO A 207 -8.88 14.40 -7.45
N LYS A 208 -9.46 13.23 -7.69
CA LYS A 208 -8.91 11.95 -7.21
C LYS A 208 -7.91 11.40 -8.23
N ALA A 209 -6.66 11.21 -7.82
CA ALA A 209 -5.54 10.90 -8.69
C ALA A 209 -5.77 9.62 -9.51
N ILE A 210 -6.32 8.60 -8.89
CA ILE A 210 -6.68 7.35 -9.56
C ILE A 210 -8.15 7.43 -9.97
N GLY A 211 -9.10 7.49 -9.05
CA GLY A 211 -10.52 7.33 -9.33
C GLY A 211 -11.13 8.29 -10.35
N GLU A 212 -10.55 9.49 -10.57
CA GLU A 212 -11.15 10.50 -11.45
C GLU A 212 -10.30 10.90 -12.66
N LEU A 213 -8.98 10.72 -12.63
CA LEU A 213 -8.10 11.21 -13.69
C LEU A 213 -7.99 10.24 -14.87
N HIS A 214 -9.13 9.70 -15.33
CA HIS A 214 -9.23 8.78 -16.45
C HIS A 214 -9.94 9.41 -17.64
N GLY A 215 -9.38 9.20 -18.83
CA GLY A 215 -9.98 9.59 -20.09
C GLY A 215 -10.33 11.09 -20.20
N HIS A 216 -11.35 11.37 -21.01
CA HIS A 216 -11.78 12.75 -21.28
C HIS A 216 -12.42 13.44 -20.06
N SER A 217 -13.11 12.70 -19.18
CA SER A 217 -13.66 13.27 -17.95
C SER A 217 -12.55 13.70 -17.00
N GLY A 218 -11.47 12.92 -16.89
CA GLY A 218 -10.28 13.28 -16.13
C GLY A 218 -9.63 14.58 -16.63
N ILE A 219 -9.48 14.75 -17.95
CA ILE A 219 -8.97 16.02 -18.54
C ILE A 219 -9.89 17.19 -18.16
N ALA A 220 -11.20 17.02 -18.29
CA ALA A 220 -12.17 18.07 -17.95
C ALA A 220 -12.14 18.43 -16.45
N LYS A 221 -11.99 17.44 -15.56
CA LYS A 221 -11.85 17.64 -14.11
C LYS A 221 -10.55 18.35 -13.74
N LEU A 222 -9.43 18.03 -14.40
CA LEU A 222 -8.19 18.79 -14.23
C LEU A 222 -8.35 20.25 -14.66
N LEU A 223 -8.97 20.48 -15.82
CA LEU A 223 -9.21 21.84 -16.31
C LEU A 223 -10.12 22.64 -15.36
N LEU A 224 -11.17 22.00 -14.85
CA LEU A 224 -12.06 22.54 -13.83
C LEU A 224 -11.29 22.91 -12.55
N PHE A 225 -10.44 21.99 -12.05
CA PHE A 225 -9.61 22.20 -10.86
C PHE A 225 -8.65 23.38 -11.02
N TYR A 226 -7.89 23.44 -12.11
CA TYR A 226 -6.99 24.57 -12.38
C TYR A 226 -7.76 25.87 -12.57
N THR A 227 -8.94 25.84 -13.20
CA THR A 227 -9.81 27.01 -13.32
C THR A 227 -10.27 27.52 -11.95
N ARG A 228 -10.68 26.63 -11.05
CA ARG A 228 -10.99 26.98 -9.65
C ARG A 228 -9.79 27.64 -8.97
N SER A 229 -8.59 27.12 -9.21
CA SER A 229 -7.37 27.69 -8.65
C SER A 229 -7.05 29.08 -9.20
N LEU A 230 -7.26 29.32 -10.50
CA LEU A 230 -7.12 30.66 -11.11
C LEU A 230 -8.08 31.69 -10.50
N PHE A 231 -9.28 31.28 -10.10
CA PHE A 231 -10.24 32.14 -9.40
C PHE A 231 -9.98 32.27 -7.88
N GLY A 232 -8.94 31.63 -7.35
CA GLY A 232 -8.63 31.66 -5.92
C GLY A 232 -9.67 30.93 -5.06
N ILE A 233 -10.39 29.96 -5.64
CA ILE A 233 -11.36 29.13 -4.93
C ILE A 233 -10.64 28.01 -4.15
N VAL A 234 -9.59 27.46 -4.75
CA VAL A 234 -8.67 26.47 -4.14
C VAL A 234 -7.23 26.88 -4.43
N ASP A 235 -6.29 26.49 -3.56
CA ASP A 235 -4.86 26.74 -3.75
C ASP A 235 -4.08 25.42 -3.67
N HIS A 236 -3.77 24.87 -4.84
CA HIS A 236 -2.99 23.65 -4.99
C HIS A 236 -1.50 23.85 -4.69
N ARG A 237 -0.99 25.09 -4.72
CA ARG A 237 0.43 25.40 -4.47
C ARG A 237 0.83 25.14 -3.02
N ARG A 238 -0.16 25.13 -2.11
CA ARG A 238 0.02 24.80 -0.70
C ARG A 238 0.21 23.31 -0.46
N GLY A 239 -0.08 22.45 -1.43
CA GLY A 239 -0.08 20.99 -1.30
C GLY A 239 -1.45 20.43 -1.68
N ALA A 240 -1.44 19.29 -2.36
CA ALA A 240 -2.66 18.59 -2.82
C ALA A 240 -2.72 17.13 -2.36
N GLY A 241 -1.69 16.67 -1.62
CA GLY A 241 -1.59 15.29 -1.18
C GLY A 241 -2.59 14.93 -0.09
N VAL A 242 -2.77 13.63 0.07
CA VAL A 242 -3.71 13.02 1.02
C VAL A 242 -3.03 12.45 2.27
N ALA A 243 -1.70 12.30 2.27
CA ALA A 243 -0.90 11.84 3.41
C ALA A 243 -1.40 10.52 4.06
N ASN A 244 -1.82 9.55 3.23
CA ASN A 244 -2.43 8.30 3.67
C ASN A 244 -1.49 7.07 3.59
N ALA A 245 -0.37 7.18 2.87
CA ALA A 245 0.37 6.04 2.33
C ALA A 245 1.39 5.41 3.28
N GLY A 246 1.42 5.83 4.54
CA GLY A 246 2.30 5.25 5.55
C GLY A 246 2.81 6.25 6.58
N LEU A 247 3.66 5.77 7.48
CA LEU A 247 4.24 6.54 8.59
C LEU A 247 5.71 6.20 8.78
N VAL A 248 6.52 7.23 8.97
CA VAL A 248 7.96 7.08 9.24
C VAL A 248 8.33 7.88 10.48
N CYS A 249 9.19 7.31 11.32
CA CYS A 249 9.77 8.02 12.45
C CYS A 249 11.24 8.33 12.14
N PHE A 250 11.57 9.62 12.12
CA PHE A 250 12.90 10.08 11.78
C PHE A 250 13.23 11.37 12.51
N ASN A 251 14.43 11.45 13.08
CA ASN A 251 14.91 12.63 13.81
C ASN A 251 13.88 13.20 14.80
N GLY A 252 13.30 12.32 15.64
CA GLY A 252 12.30 12.69 16.62
C GLY A 252 10.97 13.20 16.06
N LYS A 253 10.68 13.01 14.76
CA LYS A 253 9.42 13.40 14.12
C LYS A 253 8.69 12.17 13.60
N LEU A 254 7.37 12.17 13.74
CA LEU A 254 6.49 11.22 13.06
C LEU A 254 5.98 11.89 11.78
N LEU A 255 6.19 11.26 10.64
CA LEU A 255 5.86 11.78 9.32
C LEU A 255 4.77 10.92 8.69
N ALA A 256 3.62 11.52 8.37
CA ALA A 256 2.60 10.93 7.51
C ALA A 256 2.99 11.13 6.04
N MET A 257 3.15 10.02 5.33
CA MET A 257 3.70 10.01 3.98
C MET A 257 2.59 10.22 2.93
N SER A 258 2.89 11.01 1.90
CA SER A 258 2.03 11.20 0.71
C SER A 258 2.87 10.95 -0.53
N GLU A 259 2.40 10.11 -1.43
CA GLU A 259 3.14 9.73 -2.65
C GLU A 259 3.41 10.93 -3.58
N ASP A 260 2.51 11.91 -3.56
CA ASP A 260 2.42 13.05 -4.48
C ASP A 260 2.60 14.41 -3.80
N ASP A 261 3.07 14.44 -2.54
CA ASP A 261 3.25 15.68 -1.76
C ASP A 261 4.44 15.53 -0.78
N LEU A 262 4.79 16.61 -0.10
CA LEU A 262 5.65 16.57 1.07
C LEU A 262 4.98 15.76 2.20
N PRO A 263 5.76 15.12 3.07
CA PRO A 263 5.21 14.48 4.26
C PRO A 263 4.60 15.52 5.22
N TYR A 264 3.69 15.07 6.08
CA TYR A 264 3.10 15.89 7.13
C TYR A 264 3.62 15.47 8.50
N GLU A 265 4.15 16.40 9.29
CA GLU A 265 4.59 16.12 10.65
C GLU A 265 3.38 15.96 11.56
N LEU A 266 3.37 14.87 12.31
CA LEU A 266 2.41 14.56 13.36
C LEU A 266 3.11 14.54 14.71
N ARG A 267 2.43 15.04 15.74
CA ARG A 267 2.85 14.94 17.13
C ARG A 267 1.92 14.02 17.90
N ILE A 268 2.53 13.10 18.65
CA ILE A 268 1.83 12.25 19.60
C ILE A 268 1.81 12.99 20.94
N THR A 269 0.62 13.30 21.43
CA THR A 269 0.45 14.01 22.70
C THR A 269 0.68 13.07 23.89
N PRO A 270 0.99 13.60 25.09
CA PRO A 270 1.13 12.77 26.29
C PRO A 270 -0.10 11.92 26.63
N SER A 271 -1.31 12.38 26.28
CA SER A 271 -2.55 11.61 26.49
C SER A 271 -2.69 10.42 25.52
N GLY A 272 -1.98 10.45 24.39
CA GLY A 272 -2.11 9.47 23.29
C GLY A 272 -2.96 9.97 22.12
N ASP A 273 -3.36 11.25 22.11
CA ASP A 273 -3.97 11.90 20.94
C ASP A 273 -2.92 12.26 19.88
N LEU A 274 -3.37 12.56 18.67
CA LEU A 274 -2.54 13.00 17.55
C LEU A 274 -2.86 14.44 17.16
N ARG A 275 -1.82 15.19 16.80
CA ARG A 275 -1.98 16.55 16.26
C ARG A 275 -1.10 16.72 15.02
N THR A 276 -1.67 17.21 13.93
CA THR A 276 -0.89 17.65 12.77
C THR A 276 -0.15 18.94 13.11
N ILE A 277 1.16 18.94 12.92
CA ILE A 277 2.02 20.13 13.06
C ILE A 277 2.01 20.91 11.74
N GLY A 278 2.11 20.22 10.61
CA GLY A 278 1.99 20.83 9.29
C GLY A 278 2.71 20.03 8.21
N ARG A 279 2.69 20.56 6.99
CA ARG A 279 3.44 20.06 5.83
C ARG A 279 4.95 20.29 6.07
N TYR A 280 5.76 19.24 5.99
CA TYR A 280 7.15 19.24 6.43
C TYR A 280 8.15 19.18 5.28
N SER A 281 8.93 20.25 5.10
CA SER A 281 9.93 20.42 4.02
C SER A 281 11.37 20.06 4.44
N PHE A 282 11.57 19.41 5.59
CA PHE A 282 12.90 19.18 6.17
C PHE A 282 13.71 20.48 6.32
N CYS A 283 13.10 21.51 6.91
CA CYS A 283 13.69 22.84 7.03
C CYS A 283 14.07 23.43 5.66
N ASP A 284 13.12 23.36 4.71
CA ASP A 284 13.23 23.83 3.32
C ASP A 284 14.29 23.15 2.45
N GLN A 285 14.87 22.03 2.92
CA GLN A 285 15.82 21.23 2.15
C GLN A 285 15.12 20.34 1.11
N LEU A 286 13.81 20.06 1.28
CA LEU A 286 13.00 19.25 0.37
C LEU A 286 11.89 20.08 -0.26
N ASN A 287 11.91 20.17 -1.59
CA ASN A 287 10.97 20.95 -2.41
C ASN A 287 10.18 20.09 -3.42
N SER A 288 10.40 18.78 -3.43
CA SER A 288 9.68 17.80 -4.25
C SER A 288 8.98 16.78 -3.36
N ALA A 289 7.99 16.08 -3.91
CA ALA A 289 7.46 14.87 -3.26
C ALA A 289 8.58 13.83 -3.09
N MET A 290 8.45 12.97 -2.09
CA MET A 290 9.25 11.75 -1.97
C MET A 290 8.30 10.56 -1.92
N ILE A 291 8.76 9.38 -2.35
CA ILE A 291 7.94 8.16 -2.30
C ILE A 291 7.53 7.84 -0.85
N ALA A 292 6.43 7.11 -0.67
CA ALA A 292 5.92 6.81 0.66
C ALA A 292 6.79 5.84 1.48
N HIS A 293 7.78 5.19 0.87
CA HIS A 293 8.61 4.14 1.47
C HIS A 293 10.11 4.49 1.60
N PRO A 294 10.49 5.59 2.28
CA PRO A 294 11.91 5.84 2.56
C PRO A 294 12.44 4.77 3.54
N LYS A 295 13.73 4.46 3.44
CA LYS A 295 14.38 3.38 4.21
C LYS A 295 15.37 3.98 5.22
N LEU A 296 15.13 3.73 6.51
CA LEU A 296 16.02 4.16 7.60
C LEU A 296 17.06 3.07 7.84
N ASP A 297 18.34 3.34 7.55
CA ASP A 297 19.43 2.38 7.79
C ASP A 297 19.64 2.24 9.31
N PRO A 298 19.46 1.03 9.88
CA PRO A 298 19.54 0.83 11.33
C PRO A 298 20.95 1.05 11.90
N VAL A 299 22.00 1.07 11.06
CA VAL A 299 23.38 1.28 11.51
C VAL A 299 23.79 2.75 11.45
N SER A 300 23.56 3.43 10.31
CA SER A 300 23.95 4.84 10.16
C SER A 300 22.93 5.82 10.73
N GLY A 301 21.66 5.40 10.88
CA GLY A 301 20.54 6.29 11.21
C GLY A 301 20.16 7.24 10.09
N GLU A 302 20.70 7.07 8.88
CA GLU A 302 20.35 7.88 7.71
C GLU A 302 19.05 7.40 7.07
N LEU A 303 18.22 8.34 6.62
CA LEU A 303 16.98 8.05 5.89
C LEU A 303 17.23 8.20 4.39
N PHE A 304 17.24 7.09 3.66
CA PHE A 304 17.34 7.06 2.19
C PHE A 304 15.96 7.17 1.57
N ALA A 305 15.83 7.96 0.50
CA ALA A 305 14.56 8.19 -0.18
C ALA A 305 14.76 8.36 -1.69
N LEU A 306 13.68 8.08 -2.43
CA LEU A 306 13.57 8.42 -3.84
C LEU A 306 12.47 9.47 -4.03
N SER A 307 12.55 10.19 -5.14
CA SER A 307 11.47 11.04 -5.66
C SER A 307 11.33 10.75 -7.14
N TYR A 308 10.12 10.39 -7.59
CA TYR A 308 9.81 10.30 -9.01
C TYR A 308 8.87 11.43 -9.43
N ASP A 309 8.94 11.82 -10.71
CA ASP A 309 8.08 12.84 -11.32
C ASP A 309 7.64 12.38 -12.72
N VAL A 310 6.52 12.91 -13.20
CA VAL A 310 6.03 12.66 -14.56
C VAL A 310 6.73 13.53 -15.61
N THR A 311 7.54 14.49 -15.17
CA THR A 311 8.40 15.38 -15.95
C THR A 311 9.88 15.12 -15.64
N SER A 312 10.76 15.41 -16.61
CA SER A 312 12.19 15.13 -16.45
C SER A 312 12.87 16.18 -15.55
N PRO A 313 13.79 15.80 -14.63
CA PRO A 313 14.27 14.44 -14.37
C PRO A 313 13.22 13.56 -13.67
N TYR A 314 13.00 12.36 -14.21
CA TYR A 314 11.91 11.48 -13.76
C TYR A 314 12.15 10.78 -12.43
N LEU A 315 13.41 10.64 -12.00
CA LEU A 315 13.76 9.96 -10.76
C LEU A 315 15.00 10.59 -10.12
N LYS A 316 14.94 10.75 -8.80
CA LYS A 316 16.03 11.24 -7.97
C LYS A 316 16.23 10.33 -6.77
N SER A 317 17.47 10.19 -6.34
CA SER A 317 17.85 9.57 -5.07
C SER A 317 18.52 10.58 -4.16
N PHE A 318 18.16 10.58 -2.88
CA PHE A 318 18.79 11.42 -1.86
C PHE A 318 18.67 10.76 -0.49
N ARG A 319 19.34 11.33 0.50
CA ARG A 319 19.24 10.89 1.90
C ARG A 319 19.25 12.06 2.87
N PHE A 320 18.86 11.77 4.10
CA PHE A 320 19.01 12.68 5.23
C PHE A 320 19.91 12.06 6.29
N SER A 321 20.86 12.84 6.82
CA SER A 321 21.65 12.45 7.99
C SER A 321 20.78 12.35 9.25
N PRO A 322 21.21 11.66 10.32
CA PRO A 322 20.46 11.60 11.57
C PRO A 322 20.05 12.97 12.13
N GLU A 323 20.84 14.00 11.85
CA GLU A 323 20.60 15.40 12.24
C GLU A 323 19.59 16.12 11.32
N GLY A 324 19.07 15.45 10.29
CA GLY A 324 18.13 16.00 9.32
C GLY A 324 18.76 16.78 8.17
N LYS A 325 20.07 16.65 7.92
CA LYS A 325 20.73 17.31 6.79
C LYS A 325 20.56 16.51 5.52
N LYS A 326 19.98 17.11 4.47
CA LYS A 326 19.79 16.48 3.16
C LYS A 326 21.11 16.44 2.39
N SER A 327 21.36 15.34 1.68
CA SER A 327 22.39 15.27 0.64
C SER A 327 22.00 16.06 -0.62
N PRO A 328 22.94 16.34 -1.53
CA PRO A 328 22.59 16.66 -2.92
C PRO A 328 21.72 15.56 -3.54
N ASP A 329 20.88 15.95 -4.50
CA ASP A 329 20.10 15.01 -5.32
C ASP A 329 21.03 14.28 -6.29
N VAL A 330 20.81 12.98 -6.46
CA VAL A 330 21.39 12.18 -7.54
C VAL A 330 20.29 11.93 -8.58
N ASP A 331 20.38 12.62 -9.71
CA ASP A 331 19.44 12.45 -10.82
C ASP A 331 19.68 11.11 -11.52
N ILE A 332 18.66 10.26 -11.59
CA ILE A 332 18.70 8.94 -12.23
C ILE A 332 17.91 9.02 -13.54
N ARG A 333 18.61 8.81 -14.65
CA ARG A 333 18.00 8.85 -15.97
C ARG A 333 17.16 7.60 -16.21
N LEU A 334 15.86 7.80 -16.43
CA LEU A 334 14.92 6.79 -16.92
C LEU A 334 14.45 7.15 -18.33
N ASP A 335 14.09 6.14 -19.13
CA ASP A 335 13.59 6.33 -20.50
C ASP A 335 12.11 6.73 -20.53
N ALA A 336 11.39 6.50 -19.43
CA ALA A 336 9.98 6.84 -19.26
C ALA A 336 9.70 7.20 -17.80
N PRO A 337 8.70 8.06 -17.52
CA PRO A 337 8.23 8.34 -16.16
C PRO A 337 7.61 7.07 -15.57
N THR A 338 8.35 6.40 -14.71
CA THR A 338 8.02 5.08 -14.17
C THR A 338 7.51 5.23 -12.75
N MET A 339 6.39 4.58 -12.43
CA MET A 339 5.88 4.56 -11.06
C MET A 339 6.86 3.77 -10.19
N THR A 340 7.44 4.43 -9.20
CA THR A 340 8.42 3.83 -8.27
C THR A 340 7.87 3.94 -6.86
N HIS A 341 6.93 3.07 -6.50
CA HIS A 341 6.26 3.13 -5.20
C HIS A 341 7.19 2.79 -4.02
N ASP A 342 8.04 1.79 -4.23
CA ASP A 342 8.98 1.29 -3.22
C ASP A 342 10.36 1.04 -3.85
N PHE A 343 11.36 0.91 -3.00
CA PHE A 343 12.73 0.57 -3.36
C PHE A 343 13.38 -0.25 -2.24
N ALA A 344 14.64 -0.63 -2.37
CA ALA A 344 15.37 -1.28 -1.27
C ALA A 344 16.74 -0.62 -1.05
N ILE A 345 17.31 -0.88 0.12
CA ILE A 345 18.69 -0.57 0.43
C ILE A 345 19.42 -1.87 0.78
N THR A 346 20.74 -1.87 0.64
CA THR A 346 21.65 -2.86 1.21
C THR A 346 22.62 -2.14 2.15
N GLU A 347 23.67 -2.82 2.63
CA GLU A 347 24.72 -2.19 3.40
C GLU A 347 25.42 -1.06 2.62
N ASN A 348 25.64 -1.23 1.32
CA ASN A 348 26.40 -0.31 0.48
C ASN A 348 25.62 0.32 -0.68
N PHE A 349 24.45 -0.21 -1.04
CA PHE A 349 23.72 0.18 -2.24
C PHE A 349 22.28 0.62 -1.96
N VAL A 350 21.78 1.46 -2.87
CA VAL A 350 20.36 1.70 -3.12
C VAL A 350 19.97 0.83 -4.32
N VAL A 351 18.85 0.10 -4.20
CA VAL A 351 18.33 -0.81 -5.22
C VAL A 351 17.00 -0.27 -5.75
N ILE A 352 17.01 0.13 -7.02
CA ILE A 352 15.94 0.92 -7.66
C ILE A 352 15.18 0.02 -8.65
N PRO A 353 13.90 -0.28 -8.42
CA PRO A 353 13.08 -0.99 -9.40
C PRO A 353 12.64 -0.05 -10.54
N ASP A 354 13.13 -0.27 -11.76
CA ASP A 354 12.63 0.37 -12.99
C ASP A 354 11.73 -0.62 -13.73
N GLN A 355 10.43 -0.61 -13.40
CA GLN A 355 9.45 -1.62 -13.79
C GLN A 355 8.45 -1.14 -14.86
N GLN A 356 7.46 -1.97 -15.19
CA GLN A 356 6.62 -1.79 -16.39
C GLN A 356 5.39 -0.89 -16.21
N VAL A 357 5.07 -0.46 -14.99
CA VAL A 357 3.97 0.48 -14.74
C VAL A 357 4.49 1.92 -14.91
N VAL A 358 3.97 2.62 -15.91
CA VAL A 358 4.47 3.93 -16.35
C VAL A 358 3.35 4.96 -16.47
N PHE A 359 3.71 6.23 -16.41
CA PHE A 359 2.79 7.35 -16.63
C PHE A 359 2.79 7.76 -18.11
N LYS A 360 1.67 7.56 -18.82
CA LYS A 360 1.46 8.05 -20.18
C LYS A 360 0.25 8.98 -20.23
N LEU A 361 0.45 10.25 -19.89
CA LEU A 361 -0.63 11.27 -19.88
C LEU A 361 -1.40 11.38 -21.21
N GLY A 362 -0.76 11.06 -22.34
CA GLY A 362 -1.41 11.03 -23.66
C GLY A 362 -2.55 10.02 -23.79
N GLU A 363 -2.58 8.97 -22.96
CA GLU A 363 -3.65 7.96 -22.97
C GLU A 363 -4.99 8.52 -22.50
N MET A 364 -4.99 9.58 -21.67
CA MET A 364 -6.22 10.26 -21.27
C MET A 364 -6.95 10.88 -22.47
N VAL A 365 -6.20 11.34 -23.49
CA VAL A 365 -6.78 11.87 -24.74
C VAL A 365 -7.44 10.76 -25.57
N LYS A 366 -7.05 9.50 -25.38
CA LYS A 366 -7.69 8.34 -26.01
C LYS A 366 -8.82 7.75 -25.17
N GLY A 367 -9.12 8.33 -24.01
CA GLY A 367 -10.13 7.84 -23.08
C GLY A 367 -9.62 6.86 -22.01
N GLY A 368 -8.32 6.56 -21.96
CA GLY A 368 -7.72 5.58 -21.05
C GLY A 368 -7.15 6.16 -19.75
N SER A 369 -6.57 5.27 -18.93
CA SER A 369 -5.82 5.63 -17.71
C SER A 369 -4.47 6.28 -18.06
N PRO A 370 -4.02 7.30 -17.32
CA PRO A 370 -2.66 7.80 -17.43
C PRO A 370 -1.63 6.84 -16.80
N VAL A 371 -2.04 5.86 -15.98
CA VAL A 371 -1.18 4.85 -15.38
C VAL A 371 -1.41 3.53 -16.12
N ILE A 372 -0.40 3.09 -16.87
CA ILE A 372 -0.54 1.91 -17.74
C ILE A 372 0.56 0.89 -17.50
N TYR A 373 0.24 -0.37 -17.80
CA TYR A 373 1.24 -1.40 -18.03
C TYR A 373 1.84 -1.29 -19.44
N ASP A 374 3.15 -1.06 -19.52
CA ASP A 374 3.91 -1.08 -20.77
C ASP A 374 4.63 -2.42 -20.95
N GLY A 375 4.00 -3.35 -21.67
CA GLY A 375 4.55 -4.69 -21.91
C GLY A 375 5.84 -4.70 -22.74
N GLU A 376 6.14 -3.63 -23.49
CA GLU A 376 7.39 -3.52 -24.26
C GLU A 376 8.57 -3.05 -23.41
N LYS A 377 8.29 -2.39 -22.28
CA LYS A 377 9.32 -1.96 -21.34
C LYS A 377 9.89 -3.21 -20.65
N LYS A 378 11.22 -3.34 -20.65
CA LYS A 378 11.89 -4.37 -19.86
C LYS A 378 12.00 -3.91 -18.41
N SER A 379 11.52 -4.74 -17.50
CA SER A 379 11.79 -4.52 -16.07
C SER A 379 13.26 -4.78 -15.75
N ARG A 380 13.84 -3.94 -14.90
CA ARG A 380 15.24 -4.00 -14.47
C ARG A 380 15.42 -3.39 -13.08
N PHE A 381 16.54 -3.71 -12.43
CA PHE A 381 16.94 -3.11 -11.17
C PHE A 381 18.24 -2.31 -11.34
N GLY A 382 18.24 -1.08 -10.86
CA GLY A 382 19.42 -0.23 -10.78
C GLY A 382 20.07 -0.37 -9.40
N VAL A 383 21.33 -0.78 -9.36
CA VAL A 383 22.11 -0.90 -8.13
C VAL A 383 23.12 0.25 -8.10
N LEU A 384 22.89 1.21 -7.20
CA LEU A 384 23.64 2.45 -7.07
C LEU A 384 24.35 2.49 -5.72
N PRO A 385 25.66 2.79 -5.63
CA PRO A 385 26.30 3.02 -4.34
C PRO A 385 25.55 4.09 -3.55
N LYS A 386 25.19 3.81 -2.30
CA LYS A 386 24.27 4.66 -1.52
C LYS A 386 24.82 6.08 -1.23
N TYR A 387 26.12 6.27 -1.40
CA TYR A 387 26.83 7.54 -1.26
C TYR A 387 27.37 8.11 -2.57
N ALA A 388 26.89 7.62 -3.73
CA ALA A 388 27.28 8.15 -5.03
C ALA A 388 26.98 9.66 -5.14
N SER A 389 27.87 10.41 -5.80
CA SER A 389 27.66 11.83 -6.12
C SER A 389 26.78 12.04 -7.34
N ASP A 390 26.70 11.03 -8.21
CA ASP A 390 25.99 11.03 -9.48
C ASP A 390 25.64 9.58 -9.89
N ALA A 391 24.80 9.45 -10.91
CA ALA A 391 24.31 8.15 -11.36
C ALA A 391 25.27 7.38 -12.30
N SER A 392 26.51 7.85 -12.54
CA SER A 392 27.43 7.18 -13.49
C SER A 392 27.87 5.78 -13.04
N SER A 393 27.79 5.50 -11.74
CA SER A 393 28.17 4.22 -11.12
C SER A 393 27.01 3.22 -11.00
N ILE A 394 25.81 3.57 -11.49
CA ILE A 394 24.67 2.67 -11.44
C ILE A 394 24.89 1.44 -12.33
N VAL A 395 24.63 0.26 -11.78
CA VAL A 395 24.61 -1.00 -12.53
C VAL A 395 23.17 -1.41 -12.77
N TRP A 396 22.74 -1.44 -14.03
CA TRP A 396 21.41 -1.89 -14.41
C TRP A 396 21.43 -3.38 -14.73
N VAL A 397 20.60 -4.15 -14.05
CA VAL A 397 20.44 -5.59 -14.24
C VAL A 397 19.02 -5.86 -14.74
N GLU A 398 18.87 -6.39 -15.97
CA GLU A 398 17.56 -6.74 -16.52
C GLU A 398 16.92 -7.87 -15.71
N SER A 399 15.62 -7.74 -15.40
CA SER A 399 14.82 -8.72 -14.67
C SER A 399 13.45 -8.86 -15.34
N PRO A 400 13.33 -9.67 -16.40
CA PRO A 400 12.10 -9.77 -17.18
C PRO A 400 10.94 -10.30 -16.32
N ASP A 401 9.71 -9.93 -16.71
CA ASP A 401 8.45 -10.36 -16.11
C ASP A 401 8.38 -10.19 -14.57
N THR A 402 8.99 -9.10 -14.09
CA THR A 402 9.12 -8.79 -12.67
C THR A 402 8.55 -7.40 -12.40
N PHE A 403 7.37 -7.36 -11.78
CA PHE A 403 6.82 -6.16 -11.17
C PHE A 403 6.55 -6.48 -9.71
N CYS A 404 7.08 -5.68 -8.80
CA CYS A 404 6.90 -5.88 -7.36
C CYS A 404 6.52 -4.53 -6.77
N PHE A 405 5.33 -4.46 -6.18
CA PHE A 405 4.80 -3.21 -5.62
C PHE A 405 5.55 -2.82 -4.35
N HIS A 406 5.88 -3.82 -3.52
CA HIS A 406 6.70 -3.66 -2.30
C HIS A 406 7.96 -4.53 -2.34
N LEU A 407 9.06 -3.97 -1.82
CA LEU A 407 10.34 -4.64 -1.62
C LEU A 407 10.63 -4.72 -0.11
N TRP A 408 10.61 -5.94 0.42
CA TRP A 408 10.67 -6.21 1.84
C TRP A 408 12.06 -5.99 2.44
N ASN A 409 13.10 -6.45 1.74
CA ASN A 409 14.48 -6.24 2.13
C ASN A 409 15.43 -6.57 0.97
N ALA A 410 16.68 -6.11 1.05
CA ALA A 410 17.74 -6.54 0.17
C ALA A 410 19.07 -6.63 0.93
N TRP A 411 20.00 -7.44 0.42
CA TRP A 411 21.36 -7.55 0.97
C TRP A 411 22.37 -7.99 -0.09
N GLU A 412 23.64 -7.84 0.24
CA GLU A 412 24.77 -8.23 -0.61
C GLU A 412 25.26 -9.65 -0.25
N GLU A 413 25.62 -10.43 -1.26
CA GLU A 413 26.36 -11.69 -1.15
C GLU A 413 27.66 -11.57 -1.96
N PRO A 414 28.73 -10.99 -1.37
CA PRO A 414 29.99 -10.72 -2.07
C PRO A 414 30.65 -11.98 -2.63
N GLU A 415 30.40 -13.14 -2.03
CA GLU A 415 30.88 -14.44 -2.50
C GLU A 415 30.37 -14.83 -3.90
N THR A 416 29.24 -14.28 -4.34
CA THR A 416 28.63 -14.55 -5.65
C THR A 416 28.54 -13.31 -6.55
N ASP A 417 29.06 -12.15 -6.11
CA ASP A 417 28.88 -10.84 -6.78
C ASP A 417 27.40 -10.47 -6.95
N GLU A 418 26.53 -10.89 -6.03
CA GLU A 418 25.08 -10.71 -6.14
C GLU A 418 24.50 -9.77 -5.07
N VAL A 419 23.46 -9.04 -5.47
CA VAL A 419 22.50 -8.43 -4.56
C VAL A 419 21.23 -9.28 -4.57
N VAL A 420 20.80 -9.72 -3.38
CA VAL A 420 19.56 -10.45 -3.18
C VAL A 420 18.47 -9.47 -2.76
N VAL A 421 17.34 -9.49 -3.46
CA VAL A 421 16.15 -8.67 -3.20
C VAL A 421 14.98 -9.59 -2.89
N ILE A 422 14.30 -9.34 -1.77
CA ILE A 422 13.08 -10.03 -1.38
C ILE A 422 11.92 -9.08 -1.57
N GLY A 423 10.98 -9.44 -2.44
CA GLY A 423 9.81 -8.62 -2.76
C GLY A 423 8.60 -9.46 -3.10
N SER A 424 7.43 -8.83 -3.11
CA SER A 424 6.19 -9.49 -3.54
C SER A 424 5.83 -9.05 -4.94
N CYS A 425 5.94 -9.99 -5.88
CA CYS A 425 5.84 -9.66 -7.29
C CYS A 425 4.47 -10.03 -7.84
N MET A 426 3.82 -9.05 -8.45
CA MET A 426 2.43 -9.09 -8.85
C MET A 426 2.26 -9.48 -10.31
N THR A 427 1.20 -10.24 -10.58
CA THR A 427 0.80 -10.61 -11.93
C THR A 427 -0.72 -10.69 -12.01
N PRO A 428 -1.36 -9.94 -12.94
CA PRO A 428 -0.78 -8.91 -13.80
C PRO A 428 -0.22 -7.68 -13.03
N PRO A 429 0.78 -6.96 -13.57
CA PRO A 429 1.44 -5.83 -12.89
C PRO A 429 0.53 -4.65 -12.50
N ASP A 430 -0.48 -4.35 -13.31
CA ASP A 430 -1.33 -3.16 -13.14
C ASP A 430 -2.70 -3.47 -12.54
N SER A 431 -2.92 -4.69 -12.03
CA SER A 431 -4.22 -5.10 -11.47
C SER A 431 -4.65 -4.33 -10.21
N ILE A 432 -3.75 -3.55 -9.60
CA ILE A 432 -4.11 -2.59 -8.55
C ILE A 432 -4.84 -1.38 -9.14
N PHE A 433 -4.47 -0.95 -10.35
CA PHE A 433 -4.93 0.30 -10.95
C PHE A 433 -6.02 0.07 -12.01
N ASN A 434 -5.94 -1.03 -12.75
CA ASN A 434 -6.81 -1.34 -13.87
C ASN A 434 -7.59 -2.63 -13.62
N GLU A 435 -8.80 -2.71 -14.18
CA GLU A 435 -9.57 -3.96 -14.17
C GLU A 435 -8.83 -5.03 -14.96
N SER A 436 -8.78 -6.24 -14.40
CA SER A 436 -8.25 -7.42 -15.07
C SER A 436 -9.25 -8.56 -14.96
N ASP A 437 -9.37 -9.33 -16.05
CA ASP A 437 -10.10 -10.60 -16.07
C ASP A 437 -9.30 -11.73 -15.39
N GLU A 438 -8.01 -11.52 -15.16
CA GLU A 438 -7.14 -12.45 -14.43
C GLU A 438 -7.16 -12.17 -12.93
N ASN A 439 -7.10 -13.23 -12.12
CA ASN A 439 -6.97 -13.07 -10.68
C ASN A 439 -5.55 -12.56 -10.35
N LEU A 440 -5.49 -11.43 -9.63
CA LEU A 440 -4.24 -10.92 -9.08
C LEU A 440 -3.54 -12.00 -8.25
N ARG A 441 -2.28 -12.25 -8.60
CA ARG A 441 -1.34 -13.01 -7.78
C ARG A 441 -0.25 -12.06 -7.28
N SER A 442 -0.02 -12.01 -5.98
CA SER A 442 1.16 -11.37 -5.39
C SER A 442 2.03 -12.42 -4.72
N VAL A 443 3.17 -12.73 -5.35
CA VAL A 443 4.02 -13.86 -4.97
C VAL A 443 5.30 -13.37 -4.33
N LEU A 444 5.52 -13.75 -3.07
CA LEU A 444 6.80 -13.58 -2.39
C LEU A 444 7.91 -14.25 -3.21
N SER A 445 8.86 -13.45 -3.67
CA SER A 445 9.91 -13.82 -4.61
C SER A 445 11.27 -13.40 -4.07
N GLU A 446 12.28 -14.24 -4.34
CA GLU A 446 13.68 -13.89 -4.24
C GLU A 446 14.19 -13.53 -5.64
N ILE A 447 14.78 -12.35 -5.78
CA ILE A 447 15.40 -11.87 -7.01
C ILE A 447 16.90 -11.72 -6.71
N ARG A 448 17.74 -12.37 -7.50
CA ARG A 448 19.21 -12.22 -7.40
C ARG A 448 19.70 -11.42 -8.59
N LEU A 449 20.50 -10.40 -8.32
CA LEU A 449 21.06 -9.47 -9.30
C LEU A 449 22.57 -9.64 -9.31
N ASN A 450 23.14 -10.25 -10.35
CA ASN A 450 24.59 -10.39 -10.46
C ASN A 450 25.19 -9.12 -11.07
N LEU A 451 25.98 -8.39 -10.27
CA LEU A 451 26.52 -7.09 -10.68
C LEU A 451 27.65 -7.19 -11.70
N LYS A 452 28.24 -8.38 -11.84
CA LYS A 452 29.38 -8.64 -12.74
C LYS A 452 28.92 -9.14 -14.10
N THR A 453 27.96 -10.05 -14.14
CA THR A 453 27.43 -10.61 -15.40
C THR A 453 26.29 -9.76 -15.98
N GLY A 454 25.60 -8.99 -15.14
CA GLY A 454 24.39 -8.25 -15.52
C GLY A 454 23.16 -9.15 -15.68
N GLU A 455 23.24 -10.41 -15.25
CA GLU A 455 22.13 -11.37 -15.27
C GLU A 455 21.35 -11.32 -13.95
N SER A 456 20.05 -11.61 -14.03
CA SER A 456 19.22 -11.83 -12.85
C SER A 456 18.57 -13.21 -12.84
N THR A 457 18.24 -13.66 -11.64
CA THR A 457 17.34 -14.80 -11.46
C THR A 457 16.18 -14.41 -10.56
N ARG A 458 15.03 -15.04 -10.76
CA ARG A 458 13.86 -14.88 -9.90
C ARG A 458 13.32 -16.24 -9.50
N ARG A 459 13.12 -16.43 -8.20
CA ARG A 459 12.56 -17.65 -7.61
C ARG A 459 11.32 -17.29 -6.78
N ALA A 460 10.17 -17.88 -7.11
CA ALA A 460 9.00 -17.82 -6.26
C ALA A 460 9.26 -18.65 -4.98
N LEU A 461 9.18 -18.02 -3.82
CA LEU A 461 9.36 -18.70 -2.54
C LEU A 461 8.08 -19.42 -2.13
N ILE A 462 6.96 -18.69 -2.09
CA ILE A 462 5.65 -19.19 -1.66
C ILE A 462 4.58 -18.90 -2.74
N PRO A 463 4.56 -19.62 -3.86
CA PRO A 463 3.65 -19.34 -4.99
C PRO A 463 2.16 -19.63 -4.73
N GLN A 464 1.84 -20.34 -3.65
CA GLN A 464 0.50 -20.85 -3.35
C GLN A 464 -0.33 -19.95 -2.44
N VAL A 465 0.22 -18.82 -1.98
CA VAL A 465 -0.47 -17.86 -1.11
C VAL A 465 -0.15 -16.45 -1.60
N ASN A 466 -1.17 -15.59 -1.68
CA ASN A 466 -0.95 -14.17 -1.89
C ASN A 466 -0.38 -13.53 -0.63
N LEU A 467 0.89 -13.16 -0.68
CA LEU A 467 1.61 -12.53 0.43
C LEU A 467 2.02 -11.12 0.03
N GLU A 468 1.51 -10.14 0.76
CA GLU A 468 1.71 -8.71 0.51
C GLU A 468 1.77 -7.96 1.84
N ALA A 469 1.98 -6.64 1.81
CA ALA A 469 1.87 -5.71 2.94
C ALA A 469 2.39 -6.29 4.27
N GLY A 470 3.68 -6.08 4.56
CA GLY A 470 4.30 -6.57 5.78
C GLY A 470 5.72 -6.05 5.95
N MET A 471 6.54 -6.78 6.70
CA MET A 471 7.90 -6.34 7.00
C MET A 471 8.85 -7.46 7.41
N VAL A 472 10.13 -7.12 7.38
CA VAL A 472 11.21 -7.84 8.06
C VAL A 472 11.50 -7.20 9.41
N ASN A 473 12.39 -7.80 10.20
CA ASN A 473 12.95 -7.12 11.36
C ASN A 473 13.69 -5.84 10.92
N ARG A 474 13.18 -4.67 11.33
CA ARG A 474 13.74 -3.35 10.97
C ARG A 474 15.22 -3.18 11.33
N ASN A 475 15.70 -3.87 12.38
CA ASN A 475 17.11 -3.82 12.80
C ASN A 475 18.04 -4.55 11.81
N ARG A 476 17.46 -5.27 10.83
CA ARG A 476 18.17 -5.99 9.77
C ARG A 476 17.94 -5.39 8.39
N LEU A 477 17.32 -4.21 8.29
CA LEU A 477 17.10 -3.56 7.00
C LEU A 477 18.43 -3.34 6.28
N GLY A 478 18.50 -3.73 5.01
CA GLY A 478 19.70 -3.70 4.18
C GLY A 478 20.72 -4.82 4.44
N ARG A 479 20.40 -5.74 5.35
CA ARG A 479 21.25 -6.88 5.73
C ARG A 479 20.48 -8.18 5.59
N LYS A 480 21.21 -9.29 5.55
CA LYS A 480 20.61 -10.62 5.39
C LYS A 480 19.63 -10.91 6.52
N THR A 481 18.40 -11.23 6.14
CA THR A 481 17.29 -11.59 7.03
C THR A 481 16.83 -13.01 6.74
N ARG A 482 16.44 -13.72 7.80
CA ARG A 482 15.82 -15.04 7.72
C ARG A 482 14.31 -14.98 7.73
N PHE A 483 13.70 -14.04 8.46
CA PHE A 483 12.25 -14.02 8.66
C PHE A 483 11.59 -12.80 8.02
N VAL A 484 10.46 -13.05 7.36
CA VAL A 484 9.55 -12.01 6.88
C VAL A 484 8.13 -12.29 7.37
N TYR A 485 7.40 -11.24 7.74
CA TYR A 485 6.03 -11.29 8.22
C TYR A 485 5.13 -10.57 7.23
N LEU A 486 4.25 -11.28 6.52
CA LEU A 486 3.45 -10.75 5.43
C LEU A 486 1.97 -11.03 5.62
N ALA A 487 1.11 -10.07 5.24
CA ALA A 487 -0.33 -10.27 5.20
C ALA A 487 -0.70 -11.37 4.21
N ILE A 488 -1.66 -12.21 4.59
CA ILE A 488 -2.29 -13.21 3.71
C ILE A 488 -3.48 -12.52 3.04
N ALA A 489 -3.27 -11.99 1.84
CA ALA A 489 -4.24 -11.20 1.08
C ALA A 489 -5.25 -12.08 0.33
N GLU A 490 -5.98 -12.91 1.09
CA GLU A 490 -6.97 -13.86 0.59
C GLU A 490 -8.27 -13.77 1.42
N PRO A 491 -9.42 -13.40 0.82
CA PRO A 491 -9.60 -12.95 -0.55
C PRO A 491 -9.10 -11.51 -0.76
N TRP A 492 -8.41 -11.23 -1.86
CA TRP A 492 -8.01 -9.86 -2.21
C TRP A 492 -9.23 -8.92 -2.30
N PRO A 493 -9.14 -7.66 -1.81
CA PRO A 493 -8.03 -7.04 -1.07
C PRO A 493 -8.09 -7.24 0.46
N LYS A 494 -8.97 -8.11 0.98
CA LYS A 494 -9.07 -8.39 2.41
C LYS A 494 -7.92 -9.31 2.87
N VAL A 495 -7.47 -9.10 4.10
CA VAL A 495 -6.38 -9.87 4.71
C VAL A 495 -6.94 -10.82 5.76
N SER A 496 -6.88 -12.14 5.54
CA SER A 496 -7.45 -13.15 6.46
C SER A 496 -6.52 -13.56 7.61
N GLY A 497 -5.29 -13.05 7.61
CA GLY A 497 -4.27 -13.37 8.59
C GLY A 497 -2.92 -12.85 8.14
N PHE A 498 -1.85 -13.31 8.78
CA PHE A 498 -0.49 -13.09 8.30
C PHE A 498 0.35 -14.36 8.41
N ALA A 499 1.45 -14.39 7.67
CA ALA A 499 2.38 -15.49 7.62
C ALA A 499 3.77 -15.04 8.08
N LYS A 500 4.41 -15.84 8.93
CA LYS A 500 5.85 -15.81 9.13
C LYS A 500 6.49 -16.80 8.16
N VAL A 501 7.38 -16.30 7.31
CA VAL A 501 8.12 -17.11 6.34
C VAL A 501 9.58 -17.15 6.75
N ASP A 502 10.13 -18.36 6.87
CA ASP A 502 11.57 -18.60 6.98
C ASP A 502 12.17 -18.68 5.57
N LEU A 503 12.90 -17.65 5.16
CA LEU A 503 13.49 -17.51 3.84
C LEU A 503 14.59 -18.55 3.56
N VAL A 504 15.17 -19.15 4.60
CA VAL A 504 16.21 -20.17 4.47
C VAL A 504 15.59 -21.56 4.27
N THR A 505 14.61 -21.91 5.09
CA THR A 505 14.02 -23.27 5.08
C THR A 505 12.80 -23.38 4.17
N GLY A 506 12.16 -22.25 3.82
CA GLY A 506 10.87 -22.19 3.15
C GLY A 506 9.68 -22.55 4.06
N GLU A 507 9.90 -22.69 5.38
CA GLU A 507 8.81 -22.95 6.32
C GLU A 507 7.88 -21.73 6.41
N VAL A 508 6.56 -22.00 6.38
CA VAL A 508 5.52 -20.98 6.53
C VAL A 508 4.65 -21.31 7.73
N LYS A 509 4.64 -20.43 8.72
CA LYS A 509 3.68 -20.47 9.84
C LYS A 509 2.64 -19.38 9.63
N LYS A 510 1.36 -19.74 9.74
CA LYS A 510 0.23 -18.83 9.49
C LYS A 510 -0.50 -18.53 10.79
N HIS A 511 -0.80 -17.25 11.00
CA HIS A 511 -1.75 -16.77 12.00
C HIS A 511 -3.02 -16.30 11.29
N CYS A 512 -4.07 -17.11 11.33
CA CYS A 512 -5.35 -16.79 10.69
C CYS A 512 -6.30 -16.16 11.70
N TYR A 513 -6.95 -15.05 11.35
CA TYR A 513 -7.82 -14.32 12.29
C TYR A 513 -9.12 -15.04 12.63
N GLY A 514 -9.54 -15.99 11.78
CA GLY A 514 -10.78 -16.75 11.92
C GLY A 514 -11.83 -16.38 10.88
N ASP A 515 -12.97 -17.07 10.91
CA ASP A 515 -14.05 -16.86 9.93
C ASP A 515 -14.63 -15.44 9.99
N ARG A 516 -14.74 -14.78 8.83
CA ARG A 516 -15.21 -13.40 8.65
C ARG A 516 -14.46 -12.36 9.49
N ARG A 517 -13.19 -12.62 9.79
CA ARG A 517 -12.31 -11.70 10.50
C ARG A 517 -11.13 -11.37 9.60
N PHE A 518 -10.88 -10.09 9.43
CA PHE A 518 -9.88 -9.60 8.49
C PHE A 518 -9.08 -8.45 9.10
N GLY A 519 -7.83 -8.29 8.68
CA GLY A 519 -6.93 -7.25 9.19
C GLY A 519 -6.24 -6.48 8.07
N GLY A 520 -4.96 -6.19 8.26
CA GLY A 520 -4.09 -5.53 7.28
C GLY A 520 -2.63 -5.91 7.52
N GLU A 521 -1.73 -4.95 7.34
CA GLU A 521 -0.28 -5.13 7.56
C GLU A 521 0.03 -5.58 9.01
N PRO A 522 0.78 -6.70 9.19
CA PRO A 522 1.34 -7.08 10.48
C PRO A 522 2.60 -6.24 10.78
N PHE A 523 2.59 -5.51 11.91
CA PHE A 523 3.77 -4.76 12.34
C PHE A 523 4.60 -5.56 13.34
N PHE A 524 5.81 -6.00 12.96
CA PHE A 524 6.78 -6.64 13.83
C PHE A 524 7.66 -5.61 14.56
N LEU A 525 7.61 -5.63 15.89
CA LEU A 525 8.49 -4.87 16.77
C LEU A 525 9.54 -5.82 17.38
N PRO A 526 10.85 -5.66 17.08
CA PRO A 526 11.89 -6.47 17.72
C PRO A 526 12.00 -6.16 19.22
N ASN A 527 12.26 -7.19 20.01
CA ASN A 527 12.45 -7.09 21.46
C ASN A 527 13.95 -7.18 21.80
N GLY A 528 14.68 -6.09 21.59
CA GLY A 528 16.12 -6.02 21.81
C GLY A 528 16.96 -6.65 20.68
N ASP A 529 18.17 -7.07 21.02
CA ASP A 529 19.17 -7.61 20.08
C ASP A 529 19.26 -9.14 20.11
N GLY A 530 18.19 -9.81 20.55
CA GLY A 530 18.10 -11.26 20.64
C GLY A 530 18.00 -11.96 19.28
N GLU A 531 17.29 -13.09 19.24
CA GLU A 531 17.04 -13.80 17.98
C GLU A 531 16.25 -12.92 17.00
N GLU A 532 16.42 -13.12 15.69
CA GLU A 532 15.86 -12.24 14.66
C GLU A 532 14.34 -12.08 14.75
N ASP A 533 13.64 -13.13 15.19
CA ASP A 533 12.20 -13.21 15.39
C ASP A 533 11.74 -12.98 16.83
N GLU A 534 12.65 -12.63 17.74
CA GLU A 534 12.32 -12.28 19.12
C GLU A 534 11.68 -10.89 19.14
N GLY A 535 10.36 -10.87 19.29
CA GLY A 535 9.58 -9.65 19.19
C GLY A 535 8.09 -9.91 19.20
N TYR A 536 7.32 -8.87 18.89
CA TYR A 536 5.86 -8.93 18.88
C TYR A 536 5.30 -8.34 17.60
N ILE A 537 4.25 -8.97 17.10
CA ILE A 537 3.49 -8.53 15.94
C ILE A 537 2.22 -7.86 16.43
N MET A 538 1.95 -6.67 15.93
CA MET A 538 0.74 -5.89 16.16
C MET A 538 -0.08 -5.84 14.87
N ALA A 539 -1.35 -6.24 14.94
CA ALA A 539 -2.24 -6.20 13.79
C ALA A 539 -3.66 -5.84 14.22
N PHE A 540 -4.26 -4.85 13.54
CA PHE A 540 -5.68 -4.58 13.67
C PHE A 540 -6.50 -5.68 13.00
N VAL A 541 -7.55 -6.13 13.68
CA VAL A 541 -8.50 -7.14 13.20
C VAL A 541 -9.91 -6.59 13.33
N HIS A 542 -10.71 -6.75 12.28
CA HIS A 542 -12.12 -6.43 12.24
C HIS A 542 -12.94 -7.70 12.07
N ASP A 543 -13.95 -7.87 12.92
CA ASP A 543 -14.91 -8.96 12.83
C ASP A 543 -16.18 -8.47 12.12
N GLU A 544 -16.40 -8.92 10.89
CA GLU A 544 -17.55 -8.53 10.06
C GLU A 544 -18.89 -9.09 10.58
N ARG A 545 -18.87 -10.02 11.55
CA ARG A 545 -20.10 -10.52 12.20
C ARG A 545 -20.56 -9.59 13.30
N THR A 546 -19.63 -9.11 14.13
CA THR A 546 -19.93 -8.27 15.30
C THR A 546 -19.72 -6.78 15.04
N TRP A 547 -19.07 -6.43 13.93
CA TRP A 547 -18.67 -5.07 13.55
C TRP A 547 -17.74 -4.39 14.55
N LYS A 548 -17.01 -5.19 15.32
CA LYS A 548 -16.02 -4.73 16.30
C LYS A 548 -14.62 -4.86 15.72
N SER A 549 -13.73 -3.99 16.19
CA SER A 549 -12.32 -4.05 15.89
C SER A 549 -11.51 -4.28 17.16
N GLU A 550 -10.36 -4.92 16.99
CA GLU A 550 -9.40 -5.22 18.04
C GLU A 550 -7.97 -5.04 17.52
N LEU A 551 -7.02 -4.84 18.43
CA LEU A 551 -5.59 -4.98 18.15
C LEU A 551 -5.11 -6.30 18.74
N GLN A 552 -4.60 -7.20 17.91
CA GLN A 552 -3.94 -8.42 18.38
C GLN A 552 -2.44 -8.16 18.56
N ILE A 553 -1.90 -8.64 19.68
CA ILE A 553 -0.47 -8.67 19.99
C ILE A 553 -0.05 -10.14 20.00
N VAL A 554 0.83 -10.50 19.08
CA VAL A 554 1.20 -11.88 18.78
C VAL A 554 2.71 -12.05 18.95
N ASN A 555 3.15 -13.13 19.59
CA ASN A 555 4.57 -13.44 19.71
C ASN A 555 5.20 -13.74 18.32
N GLY A 556 6.27 -13.03 17.97
CA GLY A 556 6.91 -13.13 16.66
C GLY A 556 7.62 -14.46 16.40
N ALA A 557 7.96 -15.21 17.44
CA ALA A 557 8.66 -16.49 17.34
C ALA A 557 7.69 -17.64 17.01
N ASP A 558 6.62 -17.78 17.80
CA ASP A 558 5.71 -18.93 17.75
C ASP A 558 4.28 -18.62 17.26
N LEU A 559 3.99 -17.34 16.96
CA LEU A 559 2.71 -16.82 16.50
C LEU A 559 1.53 -17.02 17.47
N LYS A 560 1.80 -17.17 18.78
CA LYS A 560 0.73 -17.19 19.79
C LYS A 560 0.25 -15.78 20.12
N VAL A 561 -1.07 -15.62 20.26
CA VAL A 561 -1.68 -14.37 20.73
C VAL A 561 -1.41 -14.23 22.23
N GLU A 562 -0.71 -13.17 22.62
CA GLU A 562 -0.41 -12.84 24.02
C GLU A 562 -1.47 -11.91 24.62
N ALA A 563 -1.96 -10.96 23.80
CA ALA A 563 -3.00 -10.04 24.18
C ALA A 563 -3.91 -9.64 23.01
N THR A 564 -5.13 -9.25 23.34
CA THR A 564 -6.10 -8.65 22.42
C THR A 564 -6.71 -7.43 23.08
N VAL A 565 -6.46 -6.25 22.50
CA VAL A 565 -7.02 -4.98 22.97
C VAL A 565 -8.31 -4.69 22.23
N MET A 566 -9.42 -4.56 22.97
CA MET A 566 -10.73 -4.27 22.40
C MET A 566 -10.84 -2.77 22.07
N LEU A 567 -11.09 -2.44 20.80
CA LEU A 567 -11.16 -1.04 20.37
C LEU A 567 -12.57 -0.48 20.56
N PRO A 568 -12.68 0.82 20.90
CA PRO A 568 -13.96 1.45 21.23
C PRO A 568 -14.81 1.76 20.00
N SER A 569 -14.24 1.66 18.79
CA SER A 569 -14.92 1.84 17.51
C SER A 569 -14.36 0.91 16.44
N ARG A 570 -14.99 0.96 15.26
CA ARG A 570 -14.50 0.29 14.07
C ARG A 570 -13.21 0.94 13.59
N VAL A 571 -12.20 0.12 13.34
CA VAL A 571 -11.00 0.51 12.61
C VAL A 571 -11.13 0.01 11.17
N PRO A 572 -11.24 0.90 10.17
CA PRO A 572 -11.30 0.49 8.77
C PRO A 572 -10.02 -0.23 8.35
N TYR A 573 -10.04 -0.90 7.20
CA TYR A 573 -8.78 -1.35 6.59
C TYR A 573 -7.90 -0.14 6.26
N GLY A 574 -6.59 -0.32 6.29
CA GLY A 574 -5.62 0.76 6.09
C GLY A 574 -4.35 0.25 5.41
N PHE A 575 -3.34 1.11 5.35
CA PHE A 575 -2.08 0.83 4.68
C PHE A 575 -0.98 0.57 5.73
N HIS A 576 0.11 1.33 5.68
CA HIS A 576 1.31 1.06 6.47
C HIS A 576 1.27 1.68 7.87
N GLY A 577 1.81 0.94 8.82
CA GLY A 577 1.95 1.33 10.21
C GLY A 577 3.39 1.42 10.71
N THR A 578 3.54 1.98 11.89
CA THR A 578 4.82 2.10 12.59
C THR A 578 4.64 1.98 14.10
N PHE A 579 5.73 1.85 14.84
CA PHE A 579 5.73 1.89 16.30
C PHE A 579 6.77 2.88 16.80
N VAL A 580 6.30 3.82 17.63
CA VAL A 580 7.14 4.81 18.32
C VAL A 580 7.36 4.36 19.74
N GLU A 581 8.60 4.01 20.08
CA GLU A 581 8.93 3.59 21.44
C GLU A 581 8.84 4.77 22.42
N ALA A 582 8.55 4.47 23.69
CA ALA A 582 8.42 5.50 24.72
C ALA A 582 9.68 6.38 24.85
N LYS A 583 10.87 5.81 24.61
CA LYS A 583 12.15 6.54 24.62
C LYS A 583 12.23 7.60 23.51
N ASP A 584 11.59 7.35 22.38
CA ASP A 584 11.60 8.24 21.20
C ASP A 584 10.50 9.31 21.29
N LEU A 585 9.44 9.10 22.08
CA LEU A 585 8.41 10.10 22.34
C LEU A 585 8.98 11.37 23.00
N GLY A 586 10.01 11.22 23.85
CA GLY A 586 10.69 12.36 24.48
C GLY A 586 11.42 13.27 23.49
N LEU A 587 11.87 12.71 22.36
CA LEU A 587 12.55 13.46 21.31
C LEU A 587 11.59 14.45 20.61
N GLN A 588 10.30 14.13 20.50
CA GLN A 588 9.28 15.02 19.90
C GLN A 588 9.13 16.37 20.63
N VAL A 589 9.54 16.45 21.90
CA VAL A 589 9.41 17.66 22.74
C VAL A 589 10.62 18.58 22.60
N HIS A 590 11.80 18.03 22.26
CA HIS A 590 13.08 18.75 22.29
C HIS A 590 13.65 19.09 20.92
N VAL A 591 13.12 18.52 19.83
CA VAL A 591 13.51 18.92 18.47
C VAL A 591 12.88 20.29 18.19
N ALA A 592 13.74 21.31 18.07
CA ALA A 592 13.31 22.64 17.66
C ALA A 592 12.56 22.54 16.31
N SER A 593 11.40 23.17 16.23
CA SER A 593 10.75 23.39 14.94
C SER A 593 11.62 24.35 14.13
N CYS A 594 12.13 23.86 13.00
CA CYS A 594 12.10 24.67 11.79
C CYS A 594 10.61 24.96 11.49
#